data_AF-A0A7R6XVW2-F1
#
_entry.id   AF-A0A7R6XVW2-F1
#
_cell.length_a   1.000
_cell.length_b   1.000
_cell.length_c   1.000
_cell.angle_alpha   90.00
_cell.angle_beta   90.00
_cell.angle_gamma   90.00
#
_symmetry.space_group_name_H-M   'P 1'
#
loop_
_entity.id
_entity.type
_entity.pdbx_description
1 polymer ?
#
loop_
_entity_poly.entity_id
_entity_poly.type
_entity_poly.pdbx_seq_one_letter_code
_entity_poly.pdbx_strand_id
1 'polypeptide(L)'
;MTMHTNPTPGLKGWVKQHKSAAIARGGRSLTAAEVIAESVRYKAESGRPILARGEIFNPITGEIVTGCLSLSNALDVLRERYGIDTTVRKLIPKLERKGLLERRLAWRMVPMVTDTTARKPEYRHDAVATTAAMGAGLLIPIHYGRKEEKWVRTLVTPDGLEFLARLLKAPAGAVKKPKARDTVWALLSEGRTQAEIVQLSGMSKQAVWYHARSISNL
;
A
#
# COMPACT_ATOMS: atom_id res chain seq x y z
N MET A 1 22.43 9.43 -32.79
CA MET A 1 21.84 9.36 -31.45
C MET A 1 20.81 10.47 -31.31
N THR A 2 19.54 10.16 -31.54
CA THR A 2 18.42 11.10 -31.41
C THR A 2 17.94 11.12 -29.97
N MET A 3 18.35 12.14 -29.20
CA MET A 3 17.74 12.39 -27.90
C MET A 3 16.36 13.02 -28.13
N HIS A 4 15.31 12.22 -28.02
CA HIS A 4 13.95 12.71 -27.88
C HIS A 4 13.81 13.37 -26.51
N THR A 5 14.17 14.65 -26.41
CA THR A 5 13.76 15.50 -25.30
C THR A 5 12.31 15.90 -25.55
N ASN A 6 11.37 15.18 -24.93
CA ASN A 6 10.01 15.70 -24.81
C ASN A 6 10.08 17.12 -24.22
N PRO A 7 9.43 18.13 -24.83
CA PRO A 7 9.49 19.48 -24.32
C PRO A 7 8.90 19.51 -22.92
N THR A 8 9.71 19.96 -21.95
CA THR A 8 9.24 20.21 -20.59
C THR A 8 8.03 21.14 -20.70
N PRO A 9 6.83 20.74 -20.23
CA PRO A 9 5.67 21.58 -20.34
C PRO A 9 5.95 22.88 -19.58
N GLY A 10 5.87 24.03 -20.26
CA GLY A 10 5.84 25.32 -19.55
C GLY A 10 4.74 25.28 -18.48
N LEU A 11 4.85 26.13 -17.45
CA LEU A 11 3.95 26.12 -16.28
C LEU A 11 2.46 25.89 -16.62
N LYS A 12 1.95 26.53 -17.68
CA LYS A 12 0.57 26.32 -18.16
C LYS A 12 0.29 24.87 -18.60
N GLY A 13 1.21 24.25 -19.32
CA GLY A 13 1.12 22.85 -19.74
C GLY A 13 1.22 21.89 -18.56
N TRP A 14 2.15 22.16 -17.62
CA TRP A 14 2.30 21.37 -16.40
C TRP A 14 1.04 21.43 -15.53
N VAL A 15 0.50 22.63 -15.28
CA VAL A 15 -0.76 22.83 -14.54
C VAL A 15 -1.93 22.14 -15.22
N LYS A 16 -2.04 22.25 -16.56
CA LYS A 16 -3.13 21.62 -17.32
C LYS A 16 -3.06 20.09 -17.22
N GLN A 17 -1.86 19.52 -17.33
CA GLN A 17 -1.63 18.08 -17.20
C GLN A 17 -1.98 17.57 -15.80
N HIS A 18 -1.55 18.28 -14.75
CA HIS A 18 -1.89 17.92 -13.37
C HIS A 18 -3.37 18.10 -13.06
N LYS A 19 -4.03 19.14 -13.57
CA LYS A 19 -5.50 19.32 -13.43
C LYS A 19 -6.27 18.20 -14.12
N SER A 20 -5.93 17.87 -15.36
CA SER A 20 -6.55 16.77 -16.09
C SER A 20 -6.33 15.42 -15.39
N ALA A 21 -5.15 15.21 -14.82
CA ALA A 21 -4.83 14.00 -14.07
C ALA A 21 -5.55 13.94 -12.71
N ALA A 22 -5.67 15.06 -11.99
CA ALA A 22 -6.39 15.14 -10.70
C ALA A 22 -7.89 14.88 -10.88
N ILE A 23 -8.50 15.47 -11.91
CA ILE A 23 -9.91 15.22 -12.25
C ILE A 23 -10.12 13.76 -12.64
N ALA A 24 -9.22 13.17 -13.44
CA ALA A 24 -9.29 11.77 -13.84
C ALA A 24 -9.15 10.78 -12.66
N ARG A 25 -8.62 11.25 -11.51
CA ARG A 25 -8.42 10.45 -10.29
C ARG A 25 -9.38 10.79 -9.15
N GLY A 26 -10.39 11.65 -9.37
CA GLY A 26 -11.39 12.00 -8.35
C GLY A 26 -10.99 13.13 -7.40
N GLY A 27 -9.86 13.81 -7.64
CA GLY A 27 -9.42 14.98 -6.88
C GLY A 27 -10.12 16.28 -7.29
N ARG A 28 -10.07 17.31 -6.43
CA ARG A 28 -10.60 18.64 -6.78
C ARG A 28 -9.64 19.42 -7.68
N SER A 29 -10.20 20.23 -8.56
CA SER A 29 -9.41 21.17 -9.36
C SER A 29 -8.77 22.25 -8.47
N LEU A 30 -7.50 22.57 -8.75
CA LEU A 30 -6.85 23.73 -8.16
C LEU A 30 -7.47 25.03 -8.71
N THR A 31 -7.84 25.93 -7.80
CA THR A 31 -8.29 27.29 -8.09
C THR A 31 -7.17 28.10 -8.75
N ALA A 32 -7.51 29.21 -9.42
CA ALA A 32 -6.52 30.08 -10.05
C ALA A 32 -5.49 30.62 -9.05
N ALA A 33 -5.93 30.93 -7.81
CA ALA A 33 -5.06 31.39 -6.73
C ALA A 33 -4.06 30.31 -6.28
N GLU A 34 -4.51 29.05 -6.15
CA GLU A 34 -3.64 27.92 -5.79
C GLU A 34 -2.61 27.60 -6.88
N VAL A 35 -3.02 27.72 -8.15
CA VAL A 35 -2.10 27.58 -9.28
C VAL A 35 -1.00 28.65 -9.24
N ILE A 36 -1.37 29.90 -8.94
CA ILE A 36 -0.41 31.00 -8.82
C ILE A 36 0.51 30.75 -7.62
N ALA A 37 -0.04 30.37 -6.46
CA ALA A 37 0.74 30.08 -5.26
C ALA A 37 1.75 28.94 -5.48
N GLU A 38 1.36 27.84 -6.14
CA GLU A 38 2.29 26.75 -6.43
C GLU A 38 3.32 27.10 -7.50
N SER A 39 2.96 27.93 -8.47
CA SER A 39 3.92 28.42 -9.46
C SER A 39 5.01 29.30 -8.85
N VAL A 40 4.67 30.10 -7.84
CA VAL A 40 5.62 30.94 -7.11
C VAL A 40 6.52 30.07 -6.22
N ARG A 41 5.98 29.05 -5.57
CA ARG A 41 6.73 28.10 -4.72
C ARG A 41 7.71 27.24 -5.50
N TYR A 42 7.28 26.69 -6.64
CA TYR A 42 8.14 25.94 -7.55
C TYR A 42 9.33 26.77 -8.02
N LYS A 43 9.09 28.04 -8.38
CA LYS A 43 10.14 28.98 -8.77
C LYS A 43 11.06 29.40 -7.62
N ALA A 44 10.57 29.35 -6.39
CA ALA A 44 11.30 29.79 -5.20
C ALA A 44 11.90 28.62 -4.40
N GLU A 45 11.90 27.39 -4.94
CA GLU A 45 12.36 26.15 -4.27
C GLU A 45 11.87 26.01 -2.82
N SER A 46 10.72 26.61 -2.51
CA SER A 46 10.29 26.85 -1.14
C SER A 46 9.01 26.08 -0.84
N GLY A 47 9.18 25.08 0.03
CA GLY A 47 8.22 24.71 1.08
C GLY A 47 6.83 24.21 0.69
N ARG A 48 6.45 23.09 1.32
CA ARG A 48 5.14 22.40 1.24
C ARG A 48 3.95 23.38 1.14
N PRO A 49 2.90 23.06 0.35
CA PRO A 49 1.67 23.86 0.21
C PRO A 49 1.13 24.37 1.55
N ILE A 50 0.56 25.58 1.57
CA ILE A 50 -0.29 26.02 2.70
C ILE A 50 -1.59 25.22 2.57
N LEU A 51 -1.80 24.28 3.48
CA LEU A 51 -2.94 23.38 3.49
C LEU A 51 -3.97 23.87 4.50
N ALA A 52 -5.24 23.87 4.11
CA ALA A 52 -6.34 24.07 5.05
C ALA A 52 -6.45 22.88 6.02
N ARG A 53 -7.19 23.04 7.11
CA ARG A 53 -7.37 21.96 8.10
C ARG A 53 -7.98 20.73 7.42
N GLY A 54 -7.27 19.61 7.47
CA GLY A 54 -7.71 18.33 6.89
C GLY A 54 -7.30 18.11 5.43
N GLU A 55 -6.63 19.08 4.81
CA GLU A 55 -5.98 18.92 3.51
C GLU A 55 -4.61 18.28 3.64
N ILE A 56 -4.30 17.35 2.74
CA ILE A 56 -3.04 16.61 2.72
C ILE A 56 -2.50 16.60 1.30
N PHE A 57 -1.29 17.11 1.14
CA PHE A 57 -0.60 17.09 -0.13
C PHE A 57 0.05 15.72 -0.39
N ASN A 58 -0.23 15.15 -1.54
CA ASN A 58 0.47 13.98 -2.06
C ASN A 58 1.70 14.44 -2.87
N PRO A 59 2.93 14.23 -2.37
CA PRO A 59 4.13 14.73 -3.03
C PRO A 59 4.48 14.00 -4.33
N ILE A 60 3.85 12.84 -4.60
CA ILE A 60 4.10 12.07 -5.83
C ILE A 60 3.15 12.51 -6.93
N THR A 61 1.87 12.74 -6.62
CA THR A 61 0.86 13.14 -7.63
C THR A 61 0.70 14.66 -7.77
N GLY A 62 1.12 15.43 -6.77
CA GLY A 62 0.89 16.87 -6.69
C GLY A 62 -0.53 17.25 -6.28
N GLU A 63 -1.33 16.28 -5.82
CA GLU A 63 -2.74 16.49 -5.46
C GLU A 63 -2.92 16.89 -3.99
N ILE A 64 -3.93 17.71 -3.73
CA ILE A 64 -4.41 17.97 -2.37
C ILE A 64 -5.62 17.07 -2.14
N VAL A 65 -5.51 16.18 -1.16
CA VAL A 65 -6.54 15.21 -0.80
C VAL A 65 -7.12 15.56 0.56
N THR A 66 -8.44 15.46 0.69
CA THR A 66 -9.18 15.68 1.94
C THR A 66 -9.86 14.41 2.41
N GLY A 67 -10.24 14.36 3.70
CA GLY A 67 -10.96 13.20 4.24
C GLY A 67 -10.12 11.94 4.38
N CYS A 68 -8.80 12.09 4.43
CA CYS A 68 -7.88 10.98 4.65
C CYS A 68 -8.05 10.41 6.06
N LEU A 69 -8.11 9.09 6.16
CA LEU A 69 -8.30 8.37 7.42
C LEU A 69 -7.02 7.66 7.82
N SER A 70 -6.75 7.53 9.12
CA SER A 70 -5.77 6.52 9.56
C SER A 70 -6.25 5.12 9.17
N LEU A 71 -5.33 4.17 9.05
CA LEU A 71 -5.71 2.76 8.83
C LEU A 71 -6.74 2.26 9.84
N SER A 72 -6.64 2.65 11.12
CA SER A 72 -7.65 2.29 12.13
C SER A 72 -9.04 2.83 11.80
N ASN A 73 -9.13 4.13 11.50
CA ASN A 73 -10.41 4.79 11.24
C ASN A 73 -11.00 4.33 9.90
N ALA A 74 -10.14 4.03 8.92
CA ALA A 74 -10.56 3.41 7.66
C ALA A 74 -11.23 2.05 7.91
N LEU A 75 -10.72 1.25 8.85
CA LEU A 75 -11.36 -0.03 9.21
C LEU A 75 -12.73 0.16 9.86
N ASP A 76 -12.90 1.17 10.71
CA ASP A 76 -14.22 1.48 11.29
C ASP A 76 -15.23 1.81 10.18
N VAL A 77 -14.84 2.65 9.21
CA VAL A 77 -15.69 2.98 8.07
C VAL A 77 -15.95 1.77 7.17
N LEU A 78 -14.95 0.90 6.97
CA LEU A 78 -15.13 -0.35 6.21
C LEU A 78 -16.09 -1.33 6.91
N ARG A 79 -16.05 -1.41 8.23
CA ARG A 79 -16.98 -2.22 9.01
C ARG A 79 -18.40 -1.68 8.88
N GLU A 80 -18.59 -0.38 9.11
CA GLU A 80 -19.91 0.27 9.11
C GLU A 80 -20.56 0.31 7.72
N ARG A 81 -19.83 0.73 6.69
CA ARG A 81 -20.39 0.93 5.35
C ARG A 81 -20.41 -0.32 4.50
N TYR A 82 -19.45 -1.22 4.74
CA TYR A 82 -19.18 -2.35 3.84
C TYR A 82 -19.34 -3.71 4.50
N GLY A 83 -19.60 -3.78 5.82
CA GLY A 83 -19.74 -5.03 6.57
C GLY A 83 -18.44 -5.82 6.67
N ILE A 84 -17.29 -5.17 6.46
CA ILE A 84 -15.98 -5.84 6.41
C ILE A 84 -15.36 -5.82 7.80
N ASP A 85 -15.40 -6.97 8.48
CA ASP A 85 -14.70 -7.13 9.75
C ASP A 85 -13.25 -7.58 9.53
N THR A 86 -12.30 -6.68 9.80
CA THR A 86 -10.88 -6.99 9.76
C THR A 86 -10.12 -6.14 10.75
N THR A 87 -8.88 -6.52 11.04
CA THR A 87 -8.02 -5.80 11.99
C THR A 87 -6.78 -5.27 11.29
N VAL A 88 -6.17 -4.21 11.83
CA VAL A 88 -4.92 -3.63 11.29
C VAL A 88 -3.83 -4.71 11.16
N ARG A 89 -3.77 -5.64 12.13
CA ARG A 89 -2.85 -6.78 12.12
C ARG A 89 -3.06 -7.72 10.92
N LYS A 90 -4.30 -7.89 10.45
CA LYS A 90 -4.63 -8.69 9.25
C LYS A 90 -4.51 -7.89 7.96
N LEU A 91 -4.82 -6.60 8.01
CA LEU A 91 -4.81 -5.72 6.84
C LEU A 91 -3.38 -5.42 6.36
N ILE A 92 -2.47 -5.04 7.26
CA ILE A 92 -1.11 -4.63 6.88
C ILE A 92 -0.40 -5.72 6.03
N PRO A 93 -0.36 -7.01 6.43
CA PRO A 93 0.27 -8.04 5.61
C PRO A 93 -0.41 -8.28 4.25
N LYS A 94 -1.70 -7.95 4.10
CA LYS A 94 -2.36 -8.01 2.79
C LYS A 94 -1.90 -6.87 1.89
N LEU A 95 -1.77 -5.66 2.44
CA LEU A 95 -1.32 -4.48 1.70
C LEU A 95 0.17 -4.58 1.33
N GLU A 96 1.00 -5.13 2.22
CA GLU A 96 2.41 -5.44 1.91
C GLU A 96 2.52 -6.41 0.73
N ARG A 97 1.76 -7.52 0.75
CA ARG A 97 1.73 -8.48 -0.36
C ARG A 97 1.22 -7.89 -1.68
N LYS A 98 0.44 -6.83 -1.63
CA LYS A 98 -0.03 -6.09 -2.81
C LYS A 98 0.91 -4.96 -3.22
N GLY A 99 2.06 -4.81 -2.55
CA GLY A 99 3.04 -3.77 -2.83
C GLY A 99 2.57 -2.36 -2.47
N LEU A 100 1.55 -2.23 -1.60
CA LEU A 100 0.96 -0.95 -1.21
C LEU A 100 1.61 -0.36 0.04
N LEU A 101 2.10 -1.23 0.92
CA LEU A 101 2.83 -0.86 2.13
C LEU A 101 4.19 -1.55 2.15
N GLU A 102 5.15 -0.92 2.81
CA GLU A 102 6.43 -1.52 3.17
C GLU A 102 6.76 -1.23 4.63
N ARG A 103 7.55 -2.10 5.26
CA ARG A 103 8.03 -1.90 6.63
C ARG A 103 9.28 -1.03 6.61
N ARG A 104 9.21 0.14 7.25
CA ARG A 104 10.37 1.00 7.46
C ARG A 104 10.71 1.06 8.94
N LEU A 105 12.00 1.00 9.24
CA LEU A 105 12.50 1.23 10.58
C LEU A 105 12.24 2.69 10.97
N ALA A 106 11.49 2.87 12.06
CA ALA A 106 11.16 4.14 12.67
C ALA A 106 11.65 4.16 14.12
N TRP A 107 11.86 5.35 14.66
CA TRP A 107 12.30 5.50 16.05
C TRP A 107 11.79 6.79 16.69
N ARG A 108 11.70 6.78 18.02
CA ARG A 108 11.50 7.97 18.87
C ARG A 108 12.34 7.92 20.13
N MET A 109 12.50 9.07 20.77
CA MET A 109 13.11 9.16 22.08
C MET A 109 12.05 8.98 23.16
N VAL A 110 12.14 7.89 23.93
CA VAL A 110 11.28 7.63 25.08
C VAL A 110 12.05 7.84 26.38
N PRO A 111 11.40 8.32 27.46
CA PRO A 111 12.04 8.39 28.78
C PRO A 111 12.54 7.01 29.21
N MET A 112 13.68 6.95 29.89
CA MET A 112 14.09 5.70 30.54
C MET A 112 13.19 5.44 31.75
N VAL A 113 12.86 4.17 31.99
CA VAL A 113 12.06 3.76 33.15
C VAL A 113 12.82 4.02 34.45
N THR A 114 14.14 3.87 34.42
CA THR A 114 15.05 4.05 35.56
C THR A 114 15.42 5.51 35.83
N ASP A 115 15.36 6.37 34.80
CA ASP A 115 15.67 7.79 34.89
C ASP A 115 14.82 8.54 33.86
N THR A 116 13.82 9.28 34.34
CA THR A 116 12.88 10.01 33.48
C THR A 116 13.49 11.25 32.82
N THR A 117 14.67 11.69 33.27
CA THR A 117 15.43 12.79 32.65
C THR A 117 16.28 12.30 31.48
N ALA A 118 16.73 11.05 31.52
CA ALA A 118 17.40 10.39 30.41
C ALA A 118 16.42 9.86 29.37
N ARG A 119 16.82 9.90 28.08
CA ARG A 119 16.03 9.37 26.97
C ARG A 119 16.78 8.30 26.21
N LYS A 120 16.06 7.30 25.72
CA LYS A 120 16.58 6.24 24.85
C LYS A 120 15.79 6.13 23.55
N PRO A 121 16.40 5.66 22.46
CA PRO A 121 15.66 5.35 21.25
C PRO A 121 14.78 4.11 21.45
N GLU A 122 13.51 4.21 21.10
CA GLU A 122 12.59 3.10 20.89
C GLU A 122 12.46 2.87 19.39
N TYR A 123 12.85 1.69 18.92
CA TYR A 123 12.77 1.30 17.52
C TYR A 123 11.48 0.52 17.25
N ARG A 124 10.86 0.78 16.10
CA ARG A 124 9.67 0.05 15.62
C ARG A 124 9.66 -0.04 14.10
N HIS A 125 8.86 -0.96 13.56
CA HIS A 125 8.64 -1.07 12.12
C HIS A 125 7.28 -0.49 11.74
N ASP A 126 7.30 0.71 11.16
CA ASP A 126 6.08 1.37 10.67
C ASP A 126 5.71 0.87 9.28
N ALA A 127 4.42 0.66 9.05
CA ALA A 127 3.89 0.32 7.73
C ALA A 127 3.66 1.61 6.93
N VAL A 128 4.55 1.86 5.97
CA VAL A 128 4.63 3.11 5.20
C VAL A 128 4.12 2.86 3.78
N ALA A 129 3.33 3.80 3.26
CA ALA A 129 2.87 3.77 1.87
C ALA A 129 4.05 3.70 0.90
N THR A 130 3.98 2.79 -0.07
CA THR A 130 4.96 2.73 -1.15
C THR A 130 4.74 3.89 -2.13
N THR A 131 5.77 4.22 -2.90
CA THR A 131 5.67 5.21 -3.99
C THR A 131 4.60 4.83 -5.01
N ALA A 132 4.39 3.54 -5.27
CA ALA A 132 3.33 3.04 -6.14
C ALA A 132 1.93 3.32 -5.57
N ALA A 133 1.71 3.07 -4.26
CA ALA A 133 0.44 3.37 -3.61
C ALA A 133 0.14 4.87 -3.55
N MET A 134 1.18 5.68 -3.35
CA MET A 134 1.09 7.14 -3.41
C MET A 134 0.80 7.63 -4.82
N GLY A 135 1.48 7.10 -5.83
CA GLY A 135 1.26 7.45 -7.25
C GLY A 135 -0.13 7.05 -7.75
N ALA A 136 -0.70 5.99 -7.19
CA ALA A 136 -2.08 5.57 -7.44
C ALA A 136 -3.12 6.40 -6.64
N GLY A 137 -2.69 7.34 -5.80
CA GLY A 137 -3.59 8.18 -5.00
C GLY A 137 -4.31 7.43 -3.87
N LEU A 138 -3.90 6.21 -3.52
CA LEU A 138 -4.61 5.36 -2.57
C LEU A 138 -4.18 5.61 -1.11
N LEU A 139 -2.88 5.85 -0.90
CA LEU A 139 -2.30 5.98 0.42
C LEU A 139 -1.35 7.18 0.45
N ILE A 140 -1.32 7.90 1.58
CA ILE A 140 -0.41 9.05 1.79
C ILE A 140 0.31 8.90 3.13
N PRO A 141 1.66 8.84 3.15
CA PRO A 141 2.41 8.85 4.39
C PRO A 141 2.55 10.28 4.90
N ILE A 142 2.16 10.53 6.15
CA ILE A 142 2.42 11.78 6.85
C ILE A 142 3.48 11.57 7.91
N HIS A 143 4.39 12.54 8.02
CA HIS A 143 5.31 12.60 9.15
C HIS A 143 4.63 13.33 10.30
N TYR A 144 4.75 12.79 11.51
CA TYR A 144 4.19 13.37 12.72
C TYR A 144 5.22 13.21 13.86
N GLY A 145 5.07 13.90 14.99
CA GLY A 145 6.05 13.85 16.08
C GLY A 145 7.02 15.04 16.10
N ARG A 146 7.98 15.01 17.04
CA ARG A 146 8.96 16.10 17.19
C ARG A 146 9.97 16.09 16.03
N LYS A 147 10.62 17.23 15.77
CA LYS A 147 11.57 17.42 14.64
C LYS A 147 12.69 16.36 14.58
N GLU A 148 13.05 15.80 15.73
CA GLU A 148 14.10 14.79 15.88
C GLU A 148 13.59 13.35 15.70
N GLU A 149 12.28 13.11 15.60
CA GLU A 149 11.69 11.77 15.54
C GLU A 149 11.29 11.39 14.11
N LYS A 150 11.43 10.10 13.75
CA LYS A 150 11.10 9.59 12.40
C LYS A 150 9.77 8.86 12.39
N TRP A 151 8.71 9.56 12.78
CA TRP A 151 7.38 8.98 12.89
C TRP A 151 6.62 9.16 11.58
N VAL A 152 6.19 8.04 10.98
CA VAL A 152 5.43 8.04 9.74
C VAL A 152 4.13 7.29 9.95
N ARG A 153 3.01 7.94 9.62
CA ARG A 153 1.69 7.33 9.61
C ARG A 153 1.18 7.29 8.19
N THR A 154 0.77 6.12 7.75
CA THR A 154 0.05 5.98 6.47
C THR A 154 -1.42 6.30 6.66
N LEU A 155 -1.91 7.21 5.83
CA LEU A 155 -3.32 7.54 5.72
C LEU A 155 -3.90 6.91 4.45
N VAL A 156 -5.18 6.58 4.53
CA VAL A 156 -6.01 6.06 3.46
C VAL A 156 -6.82 7.20 2.89
N THR A 157 -6.70 7.45 1.60
CA THR A 157 -7.52 8.45 0.89
C THR A 157 -8.95 7.92 0.68
N PRO A 158 -9.92 8.74 0.28
CA PRO A 158 -11.24 8.25 -0.12
C PRO A 158 -11.17 7.17 -1.22
N ASP A 159 -10.34 7.35 -2.23
CA ASP A 159 -10.14 6.34 -3.29
C ASP A 159 -9.45 5.08 -2.76
N GLY A 160 -8.50 5.27 -1.83
CA GLY A 160 -7.89 4.20 -1.07
C GLY A 160 -8.93 3.38 -0.32
N LEU A 161 -9.91 4.02 0.31
CA LEU A 161 -10.98 3.37 1.05
C LEU A 161 -11.87 2.53 0.13
N GLU A 162 -12.27 3.08 -1.02
CA GLU A 162 -13.04 2.35 -2.04
C GLU A 162 -12.25 1.16 -2.60
N PHE A 163 -10.97 1.37 -2.87
CA PHE A 163 -10.07 0.31 -3.30
C PHE A 163 -9.96 -0.80 -2.23
N LEU A 164 -9.79 -0.43 -0.95
CA LEU A 164 -9.74 -1.40 0.14
C LEU A 164 -11.05 -2.17 0.28
N ALA A 165 -12.19 -1.49 0.15
CA ALA A 165 -13.51 -2.12 0.18
C ALA A 165 -13.60 -3.18 -0.93
N ARG A 166 -13.19 -2.86 -2.15
CA ARG A 166 -13.16 -3.82 -3.27
C ARG A 166 -12.17 -4.95 -3.06
N LEU A 167 -10.95 -4.65 -2.60
CA LEU A 167 -9.90 -5.63 -2.33
C LEU A 167 -10.33 -6.65 -1.26
N LEU A 168 -11.06 -6.19 -0.25
CA LEU A 168 -11.49 -7.00 0.88
C LEU A 168 -12.85 -7.67 0.66
N LYS A 169 -13.74 -7.08 -0.15
CA LYS A 169 -15.00 -7.69 -0.60
C LYS A 169 -14.83 -8.68 -1.73
N ALA A 170 -13.82 -8.49 -2.59
CA ALA A 170 -13.51 -9.46 -3.63
C ALA A 170 -13.52 -10.83 -2.95
N PRO A 171 -14.36 -11.79 -3.40
CA PRO A 171 -14.37 -13.10 -2.81
C PRO A 171 -12.91 -13.48 -2.79
N ALA A 172 -12.37 -13.73 -1.58
CA ALA A 172 -11.07 -14.34 -1.48
C ALA A 172 -11.27 -15.59 -2.31
N GLY A 173 -10.82 -15.54 -3.57
CA GLY A 173 -10.98 -16.64 -4.50
C GLY A 173 -10.48 -17.78 -3.67
N ALA A 174 -11.40 -18.68 -3.33
CA ALA A 174 -11.05 -19.89 -2.65
C ALA A 174 -10.25 -20.66 -3.71
N VAL A 175 -9.01 -20.23 -3.94
CA VAL A 175 -7.91 -21.12 -4.19
C VAL A 175 -7.88 -21.93 -2.90
N LYS A 176 -8.81 -22.88 -2.80
CA LYS A 176 -8.64 -24.07 -2.01
C LYS A 176 -7.21 -24.45 -2.34
N LYS A 177 -6.31 -24.39 -1.35
CA LYS A 177 -4.99 -24.97 -1.53
C LYS A 177 -5.27 -26.32 -2.17
N PRO A 178 -4.76 -26.59 -3.40
CA PRO A 178 -5.09 -27.83 -4.08
C PRO A 178 -4.78 -28.93 -3.07
N LYS A 179 -5.78 -29.78 -2.79
CA LYS A 179 -5.57 -30.81 -1.77
C LYS A 179 -4.37 -31.63 -2.24
N ALA A 180 -3.55 -32.12 -1.31
CA ALA A 180 -2.34 -32.86 -1.68
C ALA A 180 -2.64 -33.99 -2.70
N ARG A 181 -3.82 -34.61 -2.57
CA ARG A 181 -4.38 -35.56 -3.54
C ARG A 181 -4.53 -34.99 -4.96
N ASP A 182 -5.08 -33.78 -5.11
CA ASP A 182 -5.36 -33.15 -6.41
C ASP A 182 -4.05 -32.78 -7.12
N THR A 183 -3.06 -32.29 -6.36
CA THR A 183 -1.71 -32.00 -6.88
C THR A 183 -0.99 -33.28 -7.32
N VAL A 184 -1.06 -34.35 -6.52
CA VAL A 184 -0.46 -35.65 -6.88
C VAL A 184 -1.15 -36.25 -8.10
N TRP A 185 -2.49 -36.15 -8.19
CA TRP A 185 -3.24 -36.64 -9.34
C TRP A 185 -2.87 -35.92 -10.64
N ALA A 186 -2.80 -34.59 -10.62
CA ALA A 186 -2.43 -33.80 -11.79
C ALA A 186 -1.01 -34.11 -12.29
N LEU A 187 -0.05 -34.26 -11.37
CA LEU A 187 1.33 -34.57 -11.77
C LEU A 187 1.48 -36.01 -12.27
N LEU A 188 0.71 -36.97 -11.72
CA LEU A 188 0.66 -38.33 -12.24
C LEU A 188 0.01 -38.39 -13.63
N SER A 189 -1.05 -37.60 -13.88
CA SER A 189 -1.70 -37.56 -15.20
C SER A 189 -0.82 -36.88 -16.27
N GLU A 190 0.11 -36.01 -15.86
CA GLU A 190 1.19 -35.47 -16.70
C GLU A 190 2.34 -36.48 -16.94
N GLY A 191 2.24 -37.70 -16.41
CA GLY A 191 3.24 -38.76 -16.59
C GLY A 191 4.46 -38.65 -15.67
N ARG A 192 4.41 -37.81 -14.63
CA ARG A 192 5.52 -37.66 -13.68
C ARG A 192 5.63 -38.87 -12.74
N THR A 193 6.85 -39.25 -12.43
CA THR A 193 7.14 -40.29 -11.43
C THR A 193 6.97 -39.76 -10.01
N GLN A 194 6.73 -40.64 -9.04
CA GLN A 194 6.56 -40.23 -7.63
C GLN A 194 7.77 -39.48 -7.06
N ALA A 195 8.99 -39.78 -7.55
CA ALA A 195 10.20 -39.10 -7.13
C ALA A 195 10.25 -37.64 -7.63
N GLU A 196 9.85 -37.40 -8.88
CA GLU A 196 9.73 -36.05 -9.44
C GLU A 196 8.64 -35.25 -8.72
N ILE A 197 7.53 -35.90 -8.37
CA ILE A 197 6.44 -35.26 -7.62
C ILE A 197 6.92 -34.76 -6.26
N VAL A 198 7.73 -35.55 -5.54
CA VAL A 198 8.34 -35.14 -4.26
C VAL A 198 9.23 -33.90 -4.45
N GLN A 199 10.05 -33.87 -5.50
CA GLN A 199 10.92 -32.73 -5.78
C GLN A 199 10.14 -31.47 -6.17
N LEU A 200 9.11 -31.61 -7.01
CA LEU A 200 8.33 -30.49 -7.53
C LEU A 200 7.34 -29.92 -6.50
N SER A 201 6.75 -30.77 -5.67
CA SER A 201 5.71 -30.37 -4.70
C SER A 201 6.26 -30.07 -3.30
N GLY A 202 7.49 -30.51 -2.99
CA GLY A 202 8.06 -30.45 -1.64
C GLY A 202 7.37 -31.36 -0.61
N MET A 203 6.48 -32.26 -1.05
CA MET A 203 5.79 -33.21 -0.17
C MET A 203 6.72 -34.34 0.27
N SER A 204 6.45 -34.95 1.44
CA SER A 204 7.21 -36.13 1.86
C SER A 204 6.92 -37.33 0.95
N LYS A 205 7.91 -38.22 0.79
CA LYS A 205 7.76 -39.48 0.01
C LYS A 205 6.53 -40.28 0.46
N GLN A 206 6.27 -40.33 1.77
CA GLN A 206 5.14 -41.05 2.34
C GLN A 206 3.78 -40.43 1.95
N ALA A 207 3.67 -39.10 1.92
CA ALA A 207 2.44 -38.41 1.53
C ALA A 207 2.12 -38.63 0.04
N VAL A 208 3.13 -38.56 -0.83
CA VAL A 208 2.97 -38.82 -2.27
C VAL A 208 2.56 -40.28 -2.50
N TRP A 209 3.21 -41.24 -1.84
CA TRP A 209 2.87 -42.66 -1.96
C TRP A 209 1.43 -42.96 -1.49
N TYR A 210 1.02 -42.39 -0.34
CA TYR A 210 -0.33 -42.58 0.19
C TYR A 210 -1.40 -42.09 -0.79
N HIS A 211 -1.22 -40.91 -1.37
CA HIS A 211 -2.16 -40.36 -2.35
C HIS A 211 -2.11 -41.09 -3.69
N ALA A 212 -0.93 -41.45 -4.20
CA ALA A 212 -0.79 -42.21 -5.44
C ALA A 212 -1.44 -43.60 -5.35
N ARG A 213 -1.27 -44.29 -4.22
CA ARG A 213 -1.93 -45.58 -3.94
C ARG A 213 -3.44 -45.44 -3.83
N SER A 214 -3.92 -44.40 -3.15
CA SER A 214 -5.36 -44.11 -3.05
C SER A 214 -5.99 -43.75 -4.40
N ILE A 215 -5.22 -43.23 -5.37
CA ILE A 215 -5.68 -42.90 -6.72
C ILE A 215 -5.69 -44.14 -7.62
N SER A 216 -4.73 -45.04 -7.47
CA SER A 216 -4.58 -46.25 -8.31
C SER A 216 -5.55 -47.38 -7.95
N ASN A 217 -6.20 -47.29 -6.78
CA ASN A 217 -7.22 -48.23 -6.30
C ASN A 217 -8.67 -47.80 -6.66
N LEU A 218 -8.81 -46.86 -7.61
CA LEU A 218 -10.06 -46.44 -8.26
C LEU A 218 -10.02 -46.92 -9.71
#